data_AF-A0A842XKX6-F1
#
_entry.id   AF-A0A842XKX6-F1
#
_cell.length_a   1.000
_cell.length_b   1.000
_cell.length_c   1.000
_cell.angle_alpha   90.00
_cell.angle_beta   90.00
_cell.angle_gamma   90.00
#
_symmetry.space_group_name_H-M   'P 1'
#
loop_
_entity.id
_entity.type
_entity.pdbx_description
1 polymer ?
#
loop_
_entity_poly.entity_id
_entity_poly.type
_entity_poly.pdbx_seq_one_letter_code
_entity_poly.pdbx_strand_id
1 'polypeptide(L)'
;MLLQDLTEVYEQVRGTSSKLEKIALVSELLRKTPSETLPLVCYLLRGRVFPEYSAQELRLGWSSIWAAIRAVTTVSNEDLTAAYNKFGDLGSAVEL
;
A
#
# COMPACT_ATOMS: atom_id res chain seq x y z
N MET A 1 15.24 -3.17 -5.49
CA MET A 1 13.95 -2.48 -5.73
C MET A 1 13.56 -1.79 -4.44
N LEU A 2 13.13 -0.54 -4.53
CA LEU A 2 12.63 0.22 -3.39
C LEU A 2 11.12 0.05 -3.27
N LEU A 3 10.55 0.35 -2.10
CA LEU A 3 9.10 0.36 -1.91
C LEU A 3 8.43 1.38 -2.84
N GLN A 4 9.10 2.49 -3.13
CA GLN A 4 8.63 3.53 -4.05
C GLN A 4 8.32 2.97 -5.45
N ASP A 5 9.18 2.11 -6.00
CA ASP A 5 9.00 1.50 -7.32
C ASP A 5 7.67 0.73 -7.40
N LEU A 6 7.27 0.08 -6.30
CA LEU A 6 6.03 -0.68 -6.19
C LEU A 6 4.81 0.25 -6.06
N THR A 7 4.90 1.29 -5.23
CA THR A 7 3.79 2.23 -5.01
C THR A 7 3.50 3.08 -6.25
N GLU A 8 4.52 3.42 -7.05
CA GLU A 8 4.32 4.09 -8.35
C GLU A 8 3.48 3.22 -9.30
N VAL A 9 3.72 1.92 -9.33
CA VAL A 9 2.91 0.98 -10.13
C VAL A 9 1.48 0.88 -9.59
N TYR A 10 1.28 0.95 -8.27
CA TYR A 10 -0.08 1.00 -7.70
C TYR A 10 -0.87 2.21 -8.20
N GLU A 11 -0.25 3.39 -8.24
CA GLU A 11 -0.91 4.60 -8.74
C GLU A 11 -1.16 4.55 -10.24
N GLN A 12 -0.23 4.01 -11.04
CA GLN A 12 -0.46 3.78 -12.47
C GLN A 12 -1.61 2.80 -12.72
N VAL A 13 -1.68 1.71 -11.95
CA VAL A 13 -2.77 0.73 -12.02
C VAL A 13 -4.10 1.35 -11.57
N ARG A 14 -4.11 2.20 -10.53
CA ARG A 14 -5.29 2.95 -10.07
C ARG A 14 -5.78 3.91 -11.15
N GLY A 15 -4.86 4.56 -11.87
CA GLY A 15 -5.15 5.57 -12.88
C GLY A 15 -5.79 5.06 -14.17
N THR A 16 -5.85 3.74 -14.39
CA THR A 16 -6.45 3.14 -15.60
C THR A 16 -7.57 2.15 -15.28
N SER A 17 -8.55 2.05 -16.18
CA SER A 17 -9.58 1.00 -16.15
C SER A 17 -9.24 -0.16 -17.11
N SER A 18 -8.24 -0.01 -17.99
CA SER A 18 -7.89 -1.00 -19.00
C SER A 18 -7.21 -2.23 -18.38
N LYS A 19 -7.83 -3.39 -18.54
CA LYS A 19 -7.25 -4.67 -18.06
C LYS A 19 -5.90 -4.97 -18.71
N LEU A 20 -5.77 -4.72 -20.02
CA LEU A 20 -4.52 -4.98 -20.74
C LEU A 20 -3.39 -4.06 -20.29
N GLU A 21 -3.70 -2.80 -20.00
CA GLU A 21 -2.73 -1.84 -19.47
C GLU A 21 -2.27 -2.25 -18.07
N LYS A 22 -3.20 -2.65 -17.19
CA LYS A 22 -2.85 -3.21 -15.86
C LYS A 22 -1.93 -4.43 -15.96
N ILE A 23 -2.21 -5.33 -16.90
CA ILE A 23 -1.35 -6.50 -17.14
C ILE A 23 0.04 -6.05 -17.58
N ALA A 24 0.14 -5.09 -18.52
CA ALA A 24 1.42 -4.57 -18.98
C ALA A 24 2.24 -3.97 -17.82
N LEU A 25 1.63 -3.06 -17.04
CA LEU A 25 2.25 -2.42 -15.88
C LEU A 25 2.79 -3.42 -14.86
N VAL A 26 1.95 -4.38 -14.43
CA VAL A 26 2.35 -5.40 -13.46
C VAL A 26 3.41 -6.34 -14.03
N SER A 27 3.30 -6.72 -15.31
CA SER A 27 4.29 -7.62 -15.94
C SER A 27 5.68 -6.99 -16.00
N GLU A 28 5.76 -5.68 -16.25
CA GLU A 28 7.01 -4.95 -16.31
C GLU A 28 7.65 -4.80 -14.92
N LEU A 29 6.84 -4.51 -13.89
CA LEU A 29 7.28 -4.52 -12.49
C LEU A 29 7.90 -5.88 -12.13
N LEU A 30 7.21 -6.99 -12.43
CA LEU A 30 7.69 -8.33 -12.09
C LEU A 30 8.99 -8.69 -12.82
N ARG A 31 9.19 -8.25 -14.07
CA ARG A 31 10.44 -8.47 -14.81
C ARG A 31 11.63 -7.72 -14.20
N LYS A 32 11.39 -6.52 -13.67
CA LYS A 32 12.43 -5.68 -13.04
C LYS A 32 12.70 -6.03 -11.58
N THR A 33 11.81 -6.77 -10.93
CA THR A 33 11.91 -7.11 -9.51
C THR A 33 13.03 -8.14 -9.29
N PRO A 34 14.02 -7.88 -8.42
CA PRO A 34 15.03 -8.86 -8.05
C PRO A 34 14.42 -10.14 -7.46
N SER A 35 14.99 -11.29 -7.79
CA SER A 35 14.50 -12.62 -7.38
C SER A 35 14.29 -12.76 -5.87
N GLU A 36 15.16 -12.13 -5.08
CA GLU A 36 15.10 -12.13 -3.60
C GLU A 36 13.82 -11.47 -3.07
N THR A 37 13.38 -10.38 -3.72
CA THR A 37 12.19 -9.61 -3.31
C THR A 37 10.92 -10.02 -4.04
N LEU A 38 11.04 -10.77 -5.14
CA LEU A 38 9.93 -11.14 -6.02
C LEU A 38 8.77 -11.86 -5.29
N PRO A 39 9.01 -12.82 -4.37
CA PRO A 39 7.92 -13.44 -3.63
C PRO A 39 7.10 -12.43 -2.82
N LEU A 40 7.78 -11.50 -2.12
CA LEU A 40 7.13 -10.47 -1.32
C LEU A 40 6.29 -9.52 -2.18
N VAL A 41 6.85 -9.05 -3.30
CA VAL A 41 6.15 -8.17 -4.26
C VAL A 41 4.88 -8.84 -4.79
N CYS A 42 4.93 -10.13 -5.12
CA CYS A 42 3.76 -10.89 -5.55
C CYS A 42 2.66 -10.98 -4.48
N TYR A 43 2.98 -10.99 -3.19
CA TYR A 43 1.98 -10.91 -2.12
C TYR A 43 1.43 -9.49 -1.97
N LEU A 44 2.30 -8.48 -1.95
CA LEU A 44 1.89 -7.09 -1.77
C LEU A 44 0.98 -6.62 -2.91
N LEU A 45 1.24 -7.01 -4.17
CA LEU A 45 0.37 -6.74 -5.31
C LEU A 45 -1.07 -7.27 -5.14
N ARG A 46 -1.25 -8.28 -4.29
CA ARG A 46 -2.56 -8.87 -3.98
C ARG A 46 -3.16 -8.31 -2.67
N GLY A 47 -2.56 -7.26 -2.12
CA GLY A 47 -2.97 -6.68 -0.84
C GLY A 47 -2.68 -7.60 0.36
N ARG A 48 -1.64 -8.44 0.26
CA ARG A 48 -1.29 -9.40 1.32
C ARG A 48 0.16 -9.29 1.74
N VAL A 49 0.42 -9.56 3.02
CA VAL A 49 1.78 -9.61 3.56
C VAL A 49 2.26 -11.05 3.73
N PHE A 50 1.35 -11.98 4.00
CA PHE A 50 1.67 -13.39 4.20
C PHE A 50 1.01 -14.29 3.14
N PRO A 51 1.60 -15.48 2.86
CA PRO A 51 0.97 -16.52 2.06
C PRO A 51 -0.34 -17.04 2.65
N GLU A 52 -1.24 -17.54 1.80
CA GLU A 52 -2.52 -18.14 2.20
C GLU A 52 -2.41 -19.36 3.10
N TYR A 53 -1.36 -20.14 2.93
CA TYR A 53 -1.09 -21.32 3.76
C TYR A 53 -0.45 -20.95 5.10
N SER A 54 -0.05 -19.69 5.31
CA SER A 54 0.59 -19.25 6.55
C SER A 54 -0.48 -18.93 7.60
N ALA A 55 -0.22 -19.35 8.84
CA ALA A 55 -1.02 -18.96 10.00
C ALA A 55 -0.67 -17.56 10.53
N GLN A 56 0.25 -16.84 9.86
CA GLN A 56 0.69 -15.52 10.28
C GLN A 56 -0.32 -14.44 9.90
N GLU A 57 -0.53 -13.52 10.84
CA GLU A 57 -1.39 -12.35 10.67
C GLU A 57 -0.68 -11.12 11.22
N LEU A 58 -0.92 -9.96 10.60
CA LEU A 58 -0.36 -8.68 11.05
C LEU A 58 -0.88 -8.29 12.44
N ARG A 59 -2.11 -8.69 12.78
CA ARG A 59 -2.79 -8.33 14.04
C ARG A 59 -2.74 -6.83 14.35
N LEU A 60 -2.85 -6.01 13.30
CA LEU A 60 -2.93 -4.55 13.42
C LEU A 60 -4.36 -4.09 13.21
N GLY A 61 -4.88 -3.39 14.21
CA GLY A 61 -6.17 -2.70 14.12
C GLY A 61 -6.02 -1.25 13.68
N TRP A 62 -7.15 -0.64 13.35
CA TRP A 62 -7.25 0.76 12.98
C TRP A 62 -6.57 1.71 13.99
N SER A 63 -6.81 1.51 15.28
CA SER A 63 -6.23 2.34 16.35
C SER A 63 -4.70 2.27 16.40
N SER A 64 -4.11 1.13 16.06
CA SER A 64 -2.66 0.96 15.99
C SER A 64 -2.06 1.76 14.84
N ILE A 65 -2.71 1.73 13.66
CA ILE A 65 -2.28 2.50 12.49
C ILE A 65 -2.40 4.01 12.78
N TRP A 66 -3.53 4.41 13.36
CA TRP A 66 -3.78 5.79 13.78
C TRP A 66 -2.72 6.30 14.75
N ALA A 67 -2.40 5.52 15.78
CA ALA A 67 -1.37 5.85 16.75
C ALA A 67 0.03 5.93 16.10
N ALA A 68 0.34 5.03 15.16
CA ALA A 68 1.61 5.03 14.45
C ALA A 68 1.79 6.30 13.60
N ILE A 69 0.76 6.72 12.87
CA ILE A 69 0.77 7.97 12.10
C ILE A 69 1.06 9.15 13.02
N ARG A 70 0.34 9.26 14.15
CA ARG A 70 0.55 10.32 15.13
C ARG A 70 1.90 10.28 15.83
N ALA A 71 2.55 9.12 15.87
CA ALA A 71 3.87 8.97 16.47
C ALA A 71 5.00 9.44 15.55
N VAL A 72 4.80 9.39 14.22
CA VAL A 72 5.81 9.78 13.22
C VAL A 72 5.54 11.12 12.56
N THR A 73 4.42 11.76 12.89
CA THR A 73 4.02 13.07 12.38
C THR A 73 3.74 14.04 13.54
N THR A 74 3.66 15.34 13.27
CA THR A 74 3.31 16.36 14.27
C THR A 74 1.82 16.72 14.26
N VAL A 75 0.97 15.94 13.58
CA VAL A 75 -0.45 16.27 13.41
C VAL A 75 -1.24 16.03 14.69
N SER A 76 -2.20 16.93 14.95
CA SER A 76 -3.14 16.74 16.05
C SER A 76 -4.14 15.62 15.74
N ASN A 77 -4.85 15.14 16.76
CA ASN A 77 -5.89 14.13 16.55
C ASN A 77 -7.08 14.72 15.79
N GLU A 78 -7.36 16.00 16.01
CA GLU A 78 -8.39 16.78 15.34
C GLU A 78 -8.09 16.91 13.84
N ASP A 79 -6.84 17.25 13.49
CA ASP A 79 -6.43 17.41 12.09
C ASP A 79 -6.51 16.08 11.32
N LEU A 80 -6.01 14.98 11.92
CA LEU A 80 -6.07 13.66 11.30
C LEU A 80 -7.52 13.18 11.14
N THR A 81 -8.40 13.51 12.10
CA THR A 81 -9.85 13.23 12.01
C THR A 81 -10.51 14.04 10.90
N ALA A 82 -10.18 15.33 10.79
CA ALA A 82 -10.69 16.17 9.72
C ALA A 82 -10.23 15.68 8.33
N ALA A 83 -8.96 15.30 8.19
CA ALA A 83 -8.42 14.73 6.96
C ALA A 83 -9.12 13.41 6.59
N TYR A 84 -9.22 12.47 7.54
CA TYR A 84 -9.92 11.22 7.30
C TYR A 84 -11.38 11.43 6.89
N ASN A 85 -12.12 12.30 7.58
CA ASN A 85 -13.50 12.62 7.23
C ASN A 85 -13.65 13.26 5.84
N LYS A 86 -12.62 14.00 5.38
CA LYS A 86 -12.60 14.63 4.05
C LYS A 86 -12.36 13.61 2.94
N PHE A 87 -11.43 12.68 3.13
CA PHE A 87 -11.02 11.72 2.08
C PHE A 87 -11.77 10.40 2.12
N GLY A 88 -12.30 9.99 3.29
CA GLY A 88 -12.96 8.70 3.48
C GLY A 88 -12.01 7.50 3.44
N ASP A 89 -10.70 7.74 3.33
CA ASP A 89 -9.64 6.73 3.30
C ASP A 89 -8.43 7.24 4.10
N LEU A 90 -7.83 6.37 4.93
CA LEU A 90 -6.68 6.76 5.74
C LEU A 90 -5.43 6.96 4.90
N GLY A 91 -5.24 6.15 3.85
CA GLY A 91 -4.09 6.25 2.96
C GLY A 91 -4.05 7.62 2.30
N SER A 92 -5.14 8.04 1.68
CA SER A 92 -5.27 9.39 1.11
C SER A 92 -5.21 10.50 2.17
N ALA A 93 -5.66 10.25 3.40
CA ALA A 93 -5.58 11.23 4.48
C ALA A 93 -4.14 11.52 4.95
N VAL A 94 -3.20 10.60 4.74
CA VAL A 94 -1.79 10.72 5.17
C VAL A 94 -0.80 10.89 4.02
N GLU A 95 -1.29 11.02 2.78
CA GLU A 95 -0.47 11.22 1.58
C GLU A 95 0.07 12.65 1.46
N LEU A 96 -0.52 13.61 2.18
CA LEU A 96 -0.22 15.05 2.16
C LEU A 96 0.75 15.47 3.27
#